data_AF-A0A660YII2-F1
#
_entry.id   AF-A0A660YII2-F1
#
_cell.length_a   1.000
_cell.length_b   1.000
_cell.length_c   1.000
_cell.angle_alpha   90.00
_cell.angle_beta   90.00
_cell.angle_gamma   90.00
#
_symmetry.space_group_name_H-M   'P 1'
#
loop_
_entity.id
_entity.type
_entity.pdbx_description
1 polymer ?
#
loop_
_entity_poly.entity_id
_entity_poly.type
_entity_poly.pdbx_seq_one_letter_code
_entity_poly.pdbx_strand_id
1 'polypeptide(L)'
;MAKKSKKTQTNKTGKLLFLLIFTAIILLFSLGKRGFIQHIKLRLEQKRLKKEIEALKLQKEDLEKEKELLNKPEYIEKIAREEYKMAKKGEKIYIIVPDKKKK
;
A
#
# COMPACT_ATOMS: atom_id res chain seq x y z
N MET A 1 53.82 -56.42 25.89
CA MET A 1 53.13 -55.13 26.11
C MET A 1 52.38 -54.77 24.83
N ALA A 2 51.04 -54.76 24.82
CA ALA A 2 50.26 -54.35 23.64
C ALA A 2 49.10 -53.43 24.07
N LYS A 3 49.19 -52.16 23.68
CA LYS A 3 48.27 -51.08 24.04
C LYS A 3 47.08 -51.11 23.06
N LYS A 4 45.92 -51.64 23.48
CA LYS A 4 44.68 -51.60 22.68
C LYS A 4 44.16 -50.16 22.60
N SER A 5 44.22 -49.61 21.39
CA SER A 5 43.59 -48.33 21.00
C SER A 5 42.07 -48.39 21.20
N LYS A 6 41.55 -47.58 22.13
CA LYS A 6 40.10 -47.36 22.30
C LYS A 6 39.58 -46.58 21.07
N LYS A 7 38.88 -47.26 20.16
CA LYS A 7 38.06 -46.60 19.14
C LYS A 7 36.95 -45.83 19.85
N THR A 8 37.04 -44.50 19.83
CA THR A 8 36.00 -43.59 20.27
C THR A 8 34.76 -43.82 19.40
N GLN A 9 33.79 -44.57 19.89
CA GLN A 9 32.50 -44.73 19.22
C GLN A 9 31.83 -43.36 19.22
N THR A 10 31.79 -42.72 18.05
CA THR A 10 31.17 -41.42 17.88
C THR A 10 29.66 -41.60 17.80
N ASN A 11 28.89 -40.97 18.69
CA ASN A 11 27.43 -41.00 18.78
C ASN A 11 26.73 -40.26 17.61
N LYS A 12 27.12 -40.54 16.36
CA LYS A 12 26.64 -39.86 15.14
C LYS A 12 25.11 -40.00 14.98
N THR A 13 24.56 -41.15 15.34
CA THR A 13 23.11 -41.41 15.33
C THR A 13 22.36 -40.57 16.36
N GLY A 14 22.87 -40.45 17.59
CA GLY A 14 22.29 -39.60 18.62
C GLY A 14 22.34 -38.11 18.26
N LYS A 15 23.45 -37.64 17.67
CA LYS A 15 23.55 -36.27 17.16
C LYS A 15 22.56 -35.98 16.02
N LEU A 16 22.34 -36.95 15.12
CA LEU A 16 21.40 -36.80 14.01
C LEU A 16 19.95 -36.76 14.50
N LEU A 17 19.59 -37.62 15.46
CA LEU A 17 18.28 -37.60 16.13
C LEU A 17 18.04 -36.29 16.87
N PHE A 18 19.04 -35.80 17.61
CA PHE A 18 18.95 -34.52 18.29
C PHE A 18 18.75 -33.36 17.31
N LEU A 19 19.49 -33.37 16.18
CA LEU A 19 19.34 -32.36 15.14
C LEU A 19 17.93 -32.38 14.51
N LEU A 20 17.38 -33.57 14.26
CA LEU A 20 16.02 -33.76 13.73
C LEU A 20 14.94 -33.24 14.69
N ILE A 21 15.06 -33.52 15.98
CA ILE A 21 14.11 -33.05 16.99
C ILE A 21 14.22 -31.52 17.14
N PHE A 22 15.45 -31.00 17.13
CA PHE A 22 15.69 -29.57 17.24
C PHE A 22 15.11 -28.79 16.05
N THR A 23 15.30 -29.28 14.83
CA THR A 23 14.70 -28.66 13.64
C THR A 23 13.18 -28.77 13.64
N ALA A 24 12.61 -29.89 14.08
CA ALA A 24 11.16 -30.04 14.23
C ALA A 24 10.57 -29.02 15.20
N ILE A 25 11.23 -28.77 16.35
CA ILE A 25 10.80 -27.76 17.33
C ILE A 25 10.84 -26.35 16.72
N ILE A 26 11.92 -26.00 16.01
CA ILE A 26 12.04 -24.69 15.33
C ILE A 26 10.94 -24.51 14.28
N LEU A 27 10.64 -25.54 13.51
CA LEU A 27 9.59 -25.51 12.50
C LEU A 27 8.21 -25.34 13.13
N LEU A 28 7.91 -26.07 14.21
CA LEU A 28 6.64 -25.93 14.94
C LEU A 28 6.46 -24.52 15.53
N PHE A 29 7.53 -23.93 16.09
CA PHE A 29 7.52 -22.56 16.60
C PHE A 29 7.46 -21.51 15.49
N SER A 30 8.09 -21.76 14.34
CA SER A 30 8.17 -20.80 13.23
C SER A 30 6.92 -20.80 12.34
N LEU A 31 6.30 -21.97 12.15
CA LEU A 31 5.15 -22.18 11.26
C LEU A 31 3.79 -22.06 11.96
N GLY A 32 3.74 -22.10 13.30
CA GLY A 32 2.49 -21.97 14.04
C GLY A 32 1.84 -20.58 13.92
N LYS A 33 0.54 -20.46 14.23
CA LYS A 33 -0.22 -19.18 14.23
C LYS A 33 0.39 -18.08 15.13
N ARG A 34 1.30 -18.46 16.05
CA ARG A 34 2.07 -17.58 16.94
C ARG A 34 3.52 -17.38 16.48
N GLY A 35 3.86 -17.84 15.27
CA GLY A 35 5.20 -17.74 14.71
C GLY A 35 5.59 -16.30 14.48
N PHE A 36 6.89 -16.04 14.56
CA PHE A 36 7.47 -14.71 14.42
C PHE A 36 7.12 -14.04 13.08
N ILE A 37 6.93 -14.86 12.03
CA ILE A 37 6.52 -14.42 10.69
C ILE A 37 5.15 -13.74 10.72
N GLN A 38 4.20 -14.25 11.51
CA GLN A 38 2.85 -13.67 11.60
C GLN A 38 2.90 -12.28 12.25
N HIS A 39 3.74 -12.10 13.27
CA HIS A 39 3.92 -10.79 13.90
C HIS A 39 4.52 -9.75 12.95
N ILE A 40 5.48 -10.16 12.11
CA ILE A 40 6.07 -9.26 11.09
C ILE A 40 5.02 -8.91 10.03
N LYS A 41 4.28 -9.90 9.51
CA LYS A 41 3.18 -9.66 8.55
C LYS A 41 2.14 -8.69 9.11
N LEU A 42 1.72 -8.89 10.36
CA LEU A 42 0.72 -8.05 11.00
C LEU A 42 1.22 -6.61 11.17
N ARG A 43 2.50 -6.41 11.55
CA ARG A 43 3.09 -5.06 11.63
C ARG A 43 3.14 -4.37 10.26
N LEU A 44 3.49 -5.12 9.21
CA LEU A 44 3.51 -4.58 7.84
C LEU A 44 2.09 -4.22 7.38
N GLU A 45 1.11 -5.08 7.65
CA GLU A 45 -0.28 -4.85 7.32
C GLU A 45 -0.85 -3.63 8.06
N GLN A 46 -0.56 -3.49 9.36
CA GLN A 46 -0.90 -2.29 10.13
C GLN A 46 -0.30 -1.03 9.52
N LYS A 47 0.98 -1.07 9.09
CA LYS A 47 1.62 0.08 8.46
C LYS A 47 0.98 0.41 7.10
N ARG A 48 0.61 -0.60 6.31
CA ARG A 48 -0.08 -0.43 5.03
C ARG A 48 -1.45 0.21 5.24
N LEU A 49 -2.27 -0.35 6.14
CA LEU A 49 -3.61 0.15 6.45
C LEU A 49 -3.57 1.58 6.98
N LYS A 50 -2.59 1.92 7.83
CA LYS A 50 -2.44 3.31 8.31
C LYS A 50 -2.17 4.29 7.16
N LYS A 51 -1.27 3.95 6.24
CA LYS A 51 -1.00 4.78 5.05
C LYS A 51 -2.23 4.93 4.17
N GLU A 52 -2.99 3.85 4.01
CA GLU A 52 -4.22 3.85 3.22
C GLU A 52 -5.29 4.76 3.85
N ILE A 53 -5.44 4.72 5.18
CA ILE A 53 -6.31 5.65 5.91
C ILE A 53 -5.88 7.10 5.72
N GLU A 54 -4.59 7.40 5.83
CA GLU A 54 -4.07 8.76 5.61
C GLU A 54 -4.34 9.25 4.19
N ALA A 55 -4.08 8.42 3.18
CA ALA A 55 -4.35 8.75 1.79
C ALA A 55 -5.85 8.99 1.53
N LEU A 56 -6.72 8.13 2.06
CA LEU A 56 -8.18 8.28 1.93
C LEU A 56 -8.70 9.52 2.66
N LYS A 57 -8.12 9.89 3.80
CA LYS A 57 -8.48 11.13 4.50
C LYS A 57 -8.14 12.36 3.65
N LEU A 58 -6.97 12.37 3.04
CA LEU A 58 -6.54 13.48 2.17
C LEU A 58 -7.46 13.60 0.95
N GLN A 59 -7.75 12.48 0.29
CA GLN A 59 -8.72 12.44 -0.82
C GLN A 59 -10.10 12.94 -0.41
N LYS A 60 -10.56 12.56 0.79
CA LYS A 60 -11.84 13.02 1.32
C LYS A 60 -11.86 14.54 1.54
N GLU A 61 -10.81 15.11 2.14
CA GLU A 61 -10.71 16.56 2.31
C GLU A 61 -10.72 17.31 0.97
N ASP A 62 -10.00 16.80 -0.03
CA ASP A 62 -9.96 17.44 -1.35
C ASP A 62 -11.33 17.38 -2.04
N LEU A 63 -12.02 16.23 -1.96
CA LEU A 63 -13.38 16.09 -2.47
C LEU A 63 -14.40 16.95 -1.71
N GLU A 64 -14.24 17.13 -0.39
CA GLU A 64 -15.10 18.03 0.40
C GLU A 64 -14.90 19.48 -0.01
N LYS A 65 -13.65 19.92 -0.22
CA LYS A 65 -13.36 21.26 -0.77
C LYS A 65 -13.95 21.45 -2.17
N GLU A 66 -13.82 20.46 -3.05
CA GLU A 66 -14.41 20.51 -4.39
C GLU A 66 -15.93 20.61 -4.33
N LYS A 67 -16.56 19.83 -3.45
CA LYS A 67 -18.01 19.90 -3.21
C LYS A 67 -18.44 21.27 -2.70
N GLU A 68 -17.69 21.88 -1.78
CA GLU A 68 -17.97 23.24 -1.31
C GLU A 68 -17.85 24.28 -2.42
N LEU A 69 -16.86 24.15 -3.31
CA LEU A 69 -16.71 25.02 -4.48
C LEU A 69 -17.88 24.84 -5.45
N LEU A 70 -18.28 23.60 -5.71
CA LEU A 70 -19.44 23.28 -6.56
C LEU A 70 -20.77 23.76 -5.96
N ASN A 71 -20.88 23.95 -4.65
CA ASN A 71 -22.07 24.54 -4.03
C ASN A 71 -22.16 26.06 -4.24
N LYS A 72 -21.10 26.73 -4.71
CA LYS A 72 -21.11 28.16 -4.98
C LYS A 72 -21.64 28.43 -6.40
N PRO A 73 -22.77 29.13 -6.57
CA PRO A 73 -23.36 29.40 -7.89
C PRO A 73 -22.40 30.13 -8.83
N GLU A 74 -21.55 31.01 -8.29
CA GLU A 74 -20.54 31.77 -9.02
C GLU A 74 -19.47 30.87 -9.65
N TYR A 75 -19.07 29.80 -8.96
CA TYR A 75 -18.10 28.84 -9.45
C TYR A 75 -18.69 27.96 -10.56
N ILE A 76 -19.95 27.54 -10.40
CA ILE A 76 -20.70 26.83 -11.46
C ILE A 76 -20.88 27.73 -12.68
N GLU A 77 -21.26 29.00 -12.49
CA GLU A 77 -21.44 29.95 -13.60
C GLU A 77 -20.11 30.20 -14.34
N LYS A 78 -19.00 30.28 -13.61
CA LYS A 78 -17.66 30.39 -14.19
C LYS A 78 -17.32 29.18 -15.07
N ILE A 79 -17.48 27.96 -14.55
CA ILE A 79 -17.23 26.73 -15.34
C ILE A 79 -18.16 26.67 -16.56
N ALA A 80 -19.45 26.98 -16.39
CA ALA A 80 -20.41 26.96 -17.48
C ALA A 80 -20.03 27.95 -18.60
N ARG A 81 -19.54 29.15 -18.25
CA ARG A 81 -19.13 30.17 -19.23
C ARG A 81 -17.75 29.90 -19.85
N GLU A 82 -16.77 29.48 -19.06
CA GLU A 82 -15.37 29.30 -19.51
C GLU A 82 -15.17 27.97 -20.24
N GLU A 83 -15.55 26.86 -19.61
CA GLU A 83 -15.31 25.52 -20.14
C GLU A 83 -16.37 25.12 -21.16
N TYR A 84 -17.64 25.39 -20.84
CA TYR A 84 -18.77 24.93 -21.67
C TYR A 84 -19.34 26.00 -22.60
N LYS A 85 -18.87 27.26 -22.50
CA LYS A 85 -19.35 28.38 -23.32
C LYS A 85 -20.89 28.44 -23.32
N MET A 86 -21.48 28.30 -22.15
CA MET A 86 -22.91 28.46 -21.92
C MET A 86 -23.24 29.92 -21.59
N ALA A 87 -24.41 30.38 -22.02
CA ALA A 87 -24.92 31.71 -21.73
C ALA A 87 -26.41 31.65 -21.40
N LYS A 88 -26.91 32.63 -20.65
CA LYS A 88 -28.34 32.70 -20.31
C LYS A 88 -29.15 33.04 -21.57
N LYS A 89 -30.45 32.74 -21.53
CA LYS A 89 -31.37 33.01 -22.65
C LYS A 89 -31.36 34.52 -22.98
N GLY A 90 -30.84 34.87 -24.16
CA GLY A 90 -30.74 36.25 -24.64
C GLY A 90 -29.33 36.86 -24.57
N GLU A 91 -28.34 36.18 -23.99
CA GLU A 91 -26.93 36.61 -23.97
C GLU A 91 -26.18 36.10 -25.22
N LYS A 92 -25.21 36.88 -25.73
CA LYS A 92 -24.34 36.49 -26.87
C LYS A 92 -22.91 36.23 -26.38
N ILE A 93 -22.34 35.10 -26.78
CA ILE A 93 -20.98 34.69 -26.41
C ILE A 93 -20.00 35.11 -27.51
N TYR A 94 -18.93 35.79 -27.13
CA TYR A 94 -17.84 36.16 -28.01
C TYR A 94 -16.62 35.29 -27.70
N ILE A 95 -16.17 34.51 -28.68
CA ILE A 95 -14.96 33.67 -28.55
C ILE A 95 -13.88 34.31 -29.41
N ILE A 96 -12.78 34.70 -28.78
CA ILE A 96 -11.62 35.25 -29.49
C ILE A 96 -10.87 34.07 -30.12
N VAL A 97 -11.00 33.91 -31.43
CA VAL A 97 -10.17 32.98 -32.21
C VAL A 97 -8.94 33.71 -32.73
N PRO A 98 -7.71 33.21 -32.48
CA PRO A 98 -6.52 33.81 -33.05
C PRO A 98 -6.57 33.69 -34.58
N ASP A 99 -6.28 34.79 -35.26
CA ASP A 99 -6.36 34.87 -36.71
C ASP A 99 -5.41 33.82 -37.32
N LYS A 100 -5.97 32.87 -38.07
CA LYS A 100 -5.18 31.93 -38.84
C LYS A 100 -4.51 32.74 -39.94
N LYS A 101 -3.28 33.20 -39.68
CA LYS A 101 -2.39 33.71 -40.73
C LYS A 101 -2.35 32.66 -41.84
N LYS A 102 -3.06 32.96 -42.93
CA LYS A 102 -2.99 32.19 -44.17
C LYS A 102 -1.54 32.28 -44.64
N LYS A 103 -0.87 31.13 -44.72
CA LYS A 103 0.36 30.99 -45.50
C LYS A 103 0.05 31.21 -46.97
#